data_AF-A0A2V3DY20-F1
#
_entry.id   AF-A0A2V3DY20-F1
#
_cell.length_a   1.000
_cell.length_b   1.000
_cell.length_c   1.000
_cell.angle_alpha   90.00
_cell.angle_beta   90.00
_cell.angle_gamma   90.00
#
_symmetry.space_group_name_H-M   'P 1'
#
loop_
_entity.id
_entity.type
_entity.pdbx_description
1 polymer ?
#
loop_
_entity_poly.entity_id
_entity_poly.type
_entity_poly.pdbx_seq_one_letter_code
_entity_poly.pdbx_strand_id
1 'polypeptide(L)'
;MKLTIIRAGGIAGIVARTELDQQALPKSAAKDFAGEVSRARLSDQPPPPPDVPRPDTQLYELNLEWTGREVTARYTDDSLPEDVRLLVAWVDSRPERVESIEL
;
A
#
# COMPACT_ATOMS: atom_id res chain seq x y z
N MET A 1 0.40 -12.50 6.54
CA MET A 1 0.79 -11.56 5.47
C MET A 1 0.30 -10.20 5.92
N LYS A 2 1.15 -9.19 5.91
CA LYS A 2 0.81 -7.85 6.36
C LYS A 2 1.13 -6.86 5.24
N LEU A 3 0.21 -5.94 4.96
CA LEU A 3 0.41 -4.86 4.01
C LEU A 3 0.32 -3.53 4.76
N THR A 4 1.34 -2.71 4.59
CA THR A 4 1.41 -1.36 5.11
C THR A 4 1.44 -0.39 3.94
N ILE A 5 0.50 0.55 3.90
CA ILE A 5 0.39 1.58 2.88
C ILE A 5 0.70 2.91 3.56
N ILE A 6 1.75 3.58 3.11
CA ILE A 6 2.12 4.91 3.56
C ILE A 6 1.78 5.88 2.44
N ARG A 7 1.01 6.91 2.75
CA ARG A 7 0.68 8.01 1.85
C ARG A 7 1.31 9.28 2.41
N ALA A 8 2.28 9.81 1.69
CA ALA A 8 2.99 11.03 2.07
C ALA A 8 2.83 12.06 0.94
N GLY A 9 2.29 13.23 1.25
CA GLY A 9 2.07 14.28 0.26
C GLY A 9 1.05 15.33 0.71
N GLY A 10 1.10 16.51 0.09
CA GLY A 10 0.20 17.63 0.38
C GLY A 10 0.78 18.71 1.30
N ILE A 11 -0.06 19.72 1.57
CA ILE A 11 0.28 21.08 2.04
C ILE A 11 0.90 21.19 3.47
N ALA A 12 1.24 20.10 4.14
CA ALA A 12 1.75 20.14 5.52
C ALA A 12 2.71 19.01 5.91
N GLY A 13 3.15 18.15 4.97
CA GLY A 13 4.04 17.02 5.31
C GLY A 13 3.36 15.88 6.09
N ILE A 14 2.02 15.84 6.09
CA ILE A 14 1.23 14.81 6.77
C ILE A 14 1.51 13.44 6.13
N VAL A 15 1.74 12.44 6.97
CA VAL A 15 1.91 11.05 6.55
C VAL A 15 0.76 10.22 7.09
N ALA A 16 -0.05 9.66 6.20
CA ALA A 16 -1.11 8.72 6.55
C ALA A 16 -0.60 7.29 6.34
N ARG A 17 -0.71 6.46 7.38
CA ARG A 17 -0.35 5.05 7.34
C ARG A 17 -1.61 4.20 7.53
N THR A 18 -1.79 3.23 6.65
CA THR A 18 -2.85 2.22 6.71
C THR A 18 -2.21 0.84 6.76
N GLU A 19 -2.52 0.07 7.80
CA GLU A 19 -2.03 -1.29 7.97
C GLU A 19 -3.17 -2.30 7.89
N LEU A 20 -2.94 -3.41 7.21
CA LEU A 20 -3.85 -4.55 7.20
C LEU A 20 -3.07 -5.85 7.38
N ASP A 21 -3.38 -6.57 8.45
CA ASP A 21 -2.83 -7.89 8.72
C ASP A 21 -3.85 -8.96 8.38
N GLN A 22 -3.44 -9.95 7.59
CA GLN A 22 -4.22 -11.15 7.28
C GLN A 22 -4.69 -11.88 8.54
N GLN A 23 -3.95 -11.83 9.64
CA GLN A 23 -4.34 -12.46 10.91
C GLN A 23 -5.53 -11.79 11.58
N ALA A 24 -5.77 -10.50 11.29
CA ALA A 24 -6.92 -9.76 11.77
C ALA A 24 -8.17 -9.98 10.90
N LEU A 25 -8.04 -10.63 9.74
CA LEU A 25 -9.14 -10.83 8.79
C LEU A 25 -9.94 -12.11 9.06
N PRO A 26 -11.27 -12.10 8.81
CA PRO A 26 -12.05 -13.32 8.67
C PRO A 26 -11.47 -14.24 7.58
N LYS A 27 -11.63 -15.56 7.71
CA LYS A 27 -11.04 -16.55 6.78
C LYS A 27 -11.36 -16.30 5.30
N SER A 28 -12.58 -15.87 4.98
CA SER A 28 -12.96 -15.52 3.60
C SER A 28 -12.18 -14.31 3.10
N ALA A 29 -12.18 -13.22 3.87
CA ALA A 29 -11.44 -12.00 3.55
C ALA A 29 -9.92 -12.21 3.49
N ALA A 30 -9.38 -13.12 4.32
CA ALA A 30 -7.96 -13.48 4.28
C ALA A 30 -7.56 -14.17 2.96
N LYS A 31 -8.47 -14.92 2.34
CA LYS A 31 -8.26 -15.52 1.02
C LYS A 31 -8.35 -14.45 -0.07
N ASP A 32 -9.33 -13.57 0.02
CA ASP A 32 -9.50 -12.47 -0.92
C ASP A 32 -8.28 -11.53 -0.89
N PHE A 33 -7.77 -11.22 0.31
CA PHE A 33 -6.57 -10.41 0.50
C PHE A 33 -5.35 -10.99 -0.25
N ALA A 34 -5.14 -12.30 -0.17
CA ALA A 34 -4.07 -12.96 -0.92
C ALA A 34 -4.28 -12.85 -2.44
N GLY A 35 -5.53 -12.92 -2.90
CA GLY A 35 -5.89 -12.70 -4.30
C GLY A 35 -5.59 -11.27 -4.78
N GLU A 36 -5.95 -10.26 -3.97
CA GLU A 36 -5.71 -8.86 -4.28
C GLU A 36 -4.21 -8.52 -4.33
N VAL A 37 -3.44 -9.02 -3.36
CA VAL A 37 -1.98 -8.86 -3.35
C VAL A 37 -1.34 -9.53 -4.56
N SER A 38 -1.79 -10.74 -4.92
CA SER A 38 -1.28 -11.46 -6.09
C SER A 38 -1.62 -10.72 -7.40
N ARG A 39 -2.77 -10.05 -7.47
CA ARG A 39 -3.19 -9.27 -8.63
C ARG A 39 -2.34 -8.01 -8.81
N ALA A 40 -2.00 -7.33 -7.71
CA ALA A 40 -1.16 -6.14 -7.73
C ALA A 40 0.30 -6.40 -8.17
N ARG A 41 0.77 -7.65 -8.07
CA ARG A 41 2.11 -8.09 -8.49
C ARG A 41 3.24 -7.19 -7.96
N LEU A 42 3.15 -6.79 -6.68
CA LEU A 42 4.10 -5.87 -6.06
C LEU A 42 5.57 -6.33 -6.17
N SER A 43 5.80 -7.65 -6.19
CA SER A 43 7.13 -8.26 -6.34
C SER A 43 7.74 -8.14 -7.74
N ASP A 44 6.93 -7.91 -8.76
CA ASP A 44 7.35 -7.92 -10.16
C ASP A 44 7.57 -6.51 -10.70
N GLN A 45 7.34 -5.50 -9.86
CA GLN A 45 7.43 -4.10 -10.26
C GLN A 45 8.90 -3.66 -10.25
N PRO A 46 9.36 -2.97 -11.31
CA PRO A 46 10.70 -2.42 -11.33
C PRO A 46 10.85 -1.42 -10.17
N PRO A 47 12.06 -1.29 -9.61
CA PRO A 47 12.30 -0.25 -8.63
C PRO A 47 11.89 1.10 -9.22
N PRO A 48 11.17 1.93 -8.45
CA PRO A 48 10.69 3.21 -8.96
C PRO A 48 11.88 4.05 -9.42
N PRO A 49 11.74 4.81 -10.51
CA PRO A 49 12.76 5.78 -10.88
C PRO A 49 12.99 6.73 -9.70
N PRO A 50 14.23 7.23 -9.51
CA PRO A 50 14.49 8.22 -8.47
C PRO A 50 13.57 9.41 -8.68
N ASP A 51 12.62 9.57 -7.75
CA ASP A 51 11.58 10.55 -7.87
C ASP A 51 12.17 11.94 -7.62
N VAL A 52 11.87 12.90 -8.48
CA VAL A 52 12.21 14.31 -8.23
C VAL A 52 11.08 14.83 -7.33
N PRO A 53 11.35 15.12 -6.04
CA PRO A 53 10.30 15.51 -5.12
C PRO A 53 9.60 16.76 -5.64
N ARG A 54 8.33 16.59 -6.02
CA ARG A 54 7.43 17.66 -6.43
C ARG A 54 6.50 17.96 -5.25
N PRO A 55 6.36 19.24 -4.83
CA PRO A 55 5.61 19.61 -3.63
C PRO A 55 4.16 19.10 -3.59
N ASP A 56 3.55 18.93 -4.76
CA ASP A 56 2.14 18.59 -4.90
C ASP A 56 1.91 17.11 -5.25
N THR A 57 2.97 16.29 -5.34
CA THR A 57 2.84 14.88 -5.70
C THR A 57 2.61 14.02 -4.46
N GLN A 58 1.50 13.28 -4.45
CA GLN A 58 1.28 12.25 -3.44
C GLN A 58 2.18 11.04 -3.72
N LEU A 59 2.98 10.66 -2.73
CA LEU A 59 3.76 9.44 -2.70
C LEU A 59 2.97 8.33 -1.99
N TYR A 60 2.97 7.15 -2.60
CA TYR A 60 2.49 5.91 -2.00
C TYR A 60 3.68 4.98 -1.81
N GLU A 61 3.91 4.51 -0.60
CA GLU A 61 4.83 3.41 -0.31
C GLU A 61 4.03 2.21 0.22
N LEU A 62 4.15 1.07 -0.46
CA LEU A 62 3.50 -0.17 -0.09
C LEU A 62 4.57 -1.15 0.37
N ASN A 63 4.48 -1.57 1.63
CA ASN A 63 5.35 -2.57 2.25
C ASN A 63 4.55 -3.84 2.51
N LEU A 64 4.89 -4.91 1.80
CA LEU A 64 4.26 -6.22 1.93
C LEU A 64 5.20 -7.18 2.66
N GLU A 65 4.76 -7.69 3.79
CA GLU A 65 5.43 -8.75 4.55
C GLU A 65 4.72 -10.09 4.30
N TRP A 66 5.44 -11.04 3.69
CA TRP A 66 4.92 -12.38 3.42
C TRP A 66 6.00 -13.45 3.57
N THR A 67 5.76 -14.44 4.44
CA THR A 67 6.64 -15.61 4.65
C THR A 67 8.10 -15.25 4.94
N GLY A 68 8.33 -14.18 5.71
CA GLY A 68 9.68 -13.70 6.06
C GLY A 68 10.38 -12.94 4.93
N ARG A 69 9.67 -12.62 3.84
CA ARG A 69 10.12 -11.69 2.80
C ARG A 69 9.38 -10.37 2.94
N GLU A 70 10.10 -9.30 2.68
CA GLU A 70 9.56 -7.95 2.61
C GLU A 70 9.70 -7.44 1.18
N VAL A 71 8.62 -6.87 0.64
CA VAL A 71 8.59 -6.24 -0.67
C VAL A 71 8.11 -4.81 -0.49
N THR A 72 8.96 -3.87 -0.88
CA THR A 72 8.64 -2.43 -0.89
C THR A 72 8.45 -1.97 -2.32
N ALA A 73 7.31 -1.34 -2.60
CA ALA A 73 7.04 -0.66 -3.86
C ALA A 73 6.66 0.79 -3.59
N ARG A 74 7.17 1.73 -4.39
CA ARG A 74 6.79 3.14 -4.28
C ARG A 74 6.22 3.65 -5.59
N TYR A 75 5.22 4.52 -5.46
CA TYR A 75 4.50 5.11 -6.57
C TYR A 75 4.16 6.56 -6.25
N THR A 76 3.79 7.27 -7.30
CA THR A 76 3.11 8.56 -7.25
C THR A 76 1.70 8.40 -7.82
N ASP A 77 0.83 9.39 -7.66
CA ASP A 77 -0.48 9.39 -8.34
C ASP A 77 -0.37 9.15 -9.86
N ASP A 78 0.71 9.61 -10.50
CA ASP A 78 0.96 9.46 -11.94
C ASP A 78 1.48 8.06 -12.31
N SER A 79 2.24 7.41 -11.42
CA SER A 79 2.91 6.14 -11.70
C SER A 79 2.22 4.92 -11.09
N LEU A 80 1.21 5.12 -10.24
CA LEU A 80 0.49 4.06 -9.55
C LEU A 80 -0.34 3.22 -10.54
N PRO A 81 0.00 1.93 -10.78
CA PRO A 81 -0.71 1.07 -11.70
C PRO A 81 -2.15 0.79 -11.23
N GLU A 82 -3.07 0.54 -12.15
CA GLU A 82 -4.48 0.32 -11.84
C GLU A 82 -4.70 -0.84 -10.85
N ASP A 83 -4.01 -1.97 -11.03
CA ASP A 83 -4.13 -3.11 -10.10
C ASP A 83 -3.68 -2.74 -8.68
N VAL A 84 -2.67 -1.88 -8.53
CA VAL A 84 -2.23 -1.39 -7.23
C VAL A 84 -3.24 -0.41 -6.64
N ARG A 85 -3.84 0.49 -7.46
CA ARG A 85 -4.94 1.37 -7.01
C ARG A 85 -6.10 0.56 -6.44
N LEU A 86 -6.47 -0.52 -7.12
CA LEU A 86 -7.57 -1.36 -6.70
C LEU A 86 -7.24 -2.13 -5.42
N LEU A 87 -5.99 -2.58 -5.23
CA LEU A 87 -5.53 -3.14 -3.95
C LEU A 87 -5.61 -2.10 -2.82
N VAL A 88 -5.14 -0.88 -3.06
CA VAL A 88 -5.21 0.23 -2.08
C VAL A 88 -6.67 0.50 -1.68
N ALA A 89 -7.56 0.66 -2.67
CA ALA A 89 -8.99 0.87 -2.44
C ALA A 89 -9.64 -0.30 -1.70
N TRP A 90 -9.25 -1.54 -2.01
CA TRP A 90 -9.73 -2.73 -1.31
C TRP A 90 -9.34 -2.68 0.18
N VAL A 91 -8.07 -2.37 0.49
CA VAL A 91 -7.59 -2.21 1.87
C VAL A 91 -8.35 -1.09 2.60
N ASP A 92 -8.54 0.06 1.94
CA ASP A 92 -9.29 1.19 2.51
C ASP A 92 -10.76 0.89 2.76
N SER A 93 -11.33 -0.11 2.09
CA SER A 93 -12.70 -0.56 2.34
C SER A 93 -12.83 -1.47 3.57
N ARG A 94 -11.71 -2.00 4.10
CA ARG A 94 -11.71 -2.98 5.19
C ARG A 94 -11.96 -2.32 6.54
N PRO A 95 -12.95 -2.76 7.33
CA PRO A 95 -13.10 -2.30 8.71
C PRO A 95 -11.98 -2.79 9.63
N GLU A 96 -11.25 -3.84 9.23
CA GLU A 96 -10.14 -4.40 10.00
C GLU A 96 -8.82 -3.63 9.83
N ARG A 97 -8.79 -2.60 8.98
CA ARG A 97 -7.61 -1.77 8.77
C ARG A 97 -7.31 -0.95 10.03
N VAL A 98 -6.02 -0.73 10.28
CA VAL A 98 -5.54 0.20 11.30
C VAL A 98 -5.03 1.44 10.59
N GLU A 99 -5.54 2.60 10.96
CA GLU A 99 -5.13 3.89 10.40
C GLU A 99 -4.40 4.73 11.46
N SER A 100 -3.30 5.34 11.06
CA SER A 100 -2.53 6.26 11.89
C SER A 100 -2.03 7.44 11.06
N ILE A 101 -2.02 8.64 11.66
CA ILE A 101 -1.53 9.87 11.03
C ILE A 101 -0.33 10.37 11.82
N GLU A 102 0.77 10.65 11.13
CA GLU A 102 1.98 11.27 11.67
C GLU A 102 2.06 12.73 11.18
N LEU A 103 2.39 13.65 12.11
CA LEU A 103 2.48 15.11 11.92
C LEU A 103 3.92 15.59 12.08
#